data_AF-A0A183DRJ7-F1
#
_entry.id   AF-A0A183DRJ7-F1
#
_cell.length_a   1.000
_cell.length_b   1.000
_cell.length_c   1.000
_cell.angle_alpha   90.00
_cell.angle_beta   90.00
_cell.angle_gamma   90.00
#
_symmetry.space_group_name_H-M   'P 1'
#
loop_
_entity.id
_entity.type
_entity.pdbx_description
1 polymer ?
#
loop_
_entity_poly.entity_id
_entity_poly.type
_entity_poly.pdbx_seq_one_letter_code
_entity_poly.pdbx_strand_id
1 'polypeptide(L)'
;MSKEMQKCQAEMENLRNASKQQINELEQQIATKKRETHVRGDLFHDDVNALPILKADALKYVVVFRNQLQPEQLIEIVNASPKYANCLSFSKLKILINRENVPVGPLIVALFACFEASSRARNSHYLMKALMRCFNIIDVETAKSSGQIVDKLATMIAVAVKNPVDPVHLHYVFESLCVLIKQVYTIVDGGIDKHVVPLIENIFSSDAVDFIPYALQITSLLLDQAQAQKLKGGTSYVDSYLPFFENLMKEELWLRTANIPAALLVFFFKAFSGFYSKKTLEVSHRVLQVVESFLRSHTEHILKNYANILLAIFQKLIGSKALDQHGFQLANTFLNYIGQTDVITEPALLIPMLRRVQFSKTTKFMKSFVLFLARFVIVRGVSSLYQALESIQTGMYMMVVEKIIISELEKMHNTTTYEEKRICCVGFANLLAETVDKLGFVDSC
;
A
#
# COMPACT_ATOMS: atom_id res chain seq x y z
N MET A 1 -44.00 -14.55 -24.59
CA MET A 1 -42.83 -15.33 -24.12
C MET A 1 -42.38 -14.82 -22.76
N SER A 2 -43.27 -15.01 -21.78
CA SER A 2 -43.39 -14.19 -20.58
C SER A 2 -43.59 -15.12 -19.40
N LYS A 3 -42.88 -14.86 -18.29
CA LYS A 3 -42.94 -15.55 -16.98
C LYS A 3 -42.53 -17.02 -16.93
N GLU A 4 -43.00 -17.89 -17.81
CA GLU A 4 -42.69 -19.35 -17.75
C GLU A 4 -41.22 -19.65 -18.07
N MET A 5 -40.64 -18.95 -19.04
CA MET A 5 -39.23 -19.13 -19.42
C MET A 5 -38.26 -18.60 -18.34
N GLN A 6 -38.65 -17.54 -17.61
CA GLN A 6 -37.90 -17.04 -16.45
C GLN A 6 -38.02 -17.99 -15.25
N LYS A 7 -39.19 -18.59 -15.03
CA LYS A 7 -39.40 -19.60 -13.98
C LYS A 7 -38.56 -20.85 -14.23
N CYS A 8 -38.50 -21.32 -15.48
CA CYS A 8 -37.70 -22.48 -15.87
C CYS A 8 -36.18 -22.21 -15.74
N GLN A 9 -35.72 -20.99 -16.05
CA GLN A 9 -34.33 -20.57 -15.80
C GLN A 9 -33.99 -20.54 -14.30
N ALA A 10 -34.88 -20.01 -13.46
CA ALA A 10 -34.70 -19.98 -12.01
C ALA A 10 -34.69 -21.40 -11.39
N GLU A 11 -35.56 -22.30 -11.87
CA GLU A 11 -35.57 -23.70 -11.44
C GLU A 11 -34.30 -24.45 -11.85
N MET A 12 -33.80 -24.23 -13.08
CA MET A 12 -32.52 -24.78 -13.51
C MET A 12 -31.34 -24.24 -12.70
N GLU A 13 -31.34 -22.96 -12.35
CA GLU A 13 -30.29 -22.35 -11.54
C GLU A 13 -30.31 -22.89 -10.10
N ASN A 14 -31.50 -23.09 -9.53
CA ASN A 14 -31.67 -23.73 -8.22
C ASN A 14 -31.21 -25.19 -8.21
N LEU A 15 -31.56 -25.99 -9.22
CA LEU A 15 -31.08 -27.36 -9.36
C LEU A 15 -29.55 -27.43 -9.52
N ARG A 16 -28.97 -26.50 -10.28
CA ARG A 16 -27.53 -26.40 -10.46
C ARG A 16 -26.80 -26.00 -9.17
N ASN A 17 -27.42 -25.14 -8.36
CA ASN A 17 -26.89 -24.75 -7.05
C ASN A 17 -27.00 -25.89 -6.02
N ALA A 18 -28.13 -26.60 -5.99
CA ALA A 18 -28.31 -27.78 -5.13
C ALA A 18 -27.32 -28.90 -5.48
N SER A 19 -27.10 -29.18 -6.77
CA SER A 19 -26.11 -30.16 -7.22
C SER A 19 -24.68 -29.77 -6.84
N LYS A 20 -24.31 -28.49 -6.98
CA LYS A 20 -23.00 -27.98 -6.50
C LYS A 20 -22.85 -28.14 -4.99
N GLN A 21 -23.92 -27.90 -4.22
CA GLN A 21 -23.90 -28.05 -2.77
C GLN A 21 -23.70 -29.51 -2.36
N GLN A 22 -24.41 -30.44 -3.00
CA GLN A 22 -24.22 -31.89 -2.78
C GLN A 22 -22.82 -32.37 -3.14
N ILE A 23 -22.24 -31.88 -4.25
CA ILE A 23 -20.86 -32.20 -4.64
C ILE A 23 -19.88 -31.70 -3.57
N ASN A 24 -20.05 -30.47 -3.07
CA ASN A 24 -19.20 -29.92 -2.02
C ASN A 24 -19.30 -30.72 -0.71
N GLU A 25 -20.50 -31.17 -0.33
CA GLU A 25 -20.71 -32.00 0.87
C GLU A 25 -20.04 -33.37 0.74
N LEU A 26 -20.14 -34.02 -0.43
CA LEU A 26 -19.44 -35.27 -0.73
C LEU A 26 -17.92 -35.10 -0.73
N GLU A 27 -17.40 -34.04 -1.36
CA GLU A 27 -15.98 -33.70 -1.32
C GLU A 27 -15.49 -33.46 0.11
N GLN A 28 -16.31 -32.80 0.94
CA GLN A 28 -16.00 -32.58 2.35
C GLN A 28 -15.94 -33.89 3.13
N GLN A 29 -16.92 -34.78 2.98
CA GLN A 29 -16.95 -36.09 3.65
C GLN A 29 -15.75 -36.97 3.23
N ILE A 30 -15.42 -37.00 1.94
CA ILE A 30 -14.25 -37.73 1.42
C ILE A 30 -12.97 -37.14 2.00
N ALA A 31 -12.88 -35.80 2.08
CA ALA A 31 -11.72 -35.13 2.61
C ALA A 31 -11.51 -35.42 4.11
N THR A 32 -12.57 -35.33 4.91
CA THR A 32 -12.51 -35.62 6.36
C THR A 32 -12.14 -37.08 6.61
N LYS A 33 -12.79 -38.02 5.91
CA LYS A 33 -12.56 -39.45 6.10
C LYS A 33 -11.13 -39.85 5.71
N LYS A 34 -10.63 -39.41 4.55
CA LYS A 34 -9.26 -39.72 4.11
C LYS A 34 -8.19 -39.14 5.04
N ARG A 35 -8.45 -37.99 5.67
CA ARG A 35 -7.56 -37.41 6.68
C ARG A 35 -7.44 -38.30 7.91
N GLU A 36 -8.57 -38.66 8.52
CA GLU A 36 -8.63 -39.41 9.78
C GLU A 36 -7.93 -40.76 9.67
N THR A 37 -8.06 -41.43 8.51
CA THR A 37 -7.56 -42.79 8.34
C THR A 37 -6.08 -42.89 7.91
N HIS A 38 -5.52 -41.86 7.23
CA HIS A 38 -4.17 -41.97 6.65
C HIS A 38 -3.29 -40.73 6.92
N VAL A 39 -3.80 -39.52 6.65
CA VAL A 39 -2.99 -38.29 6.63
C VAL A 39 -2.57 -37.84 8.03
N ARG A 40 -3.44 -38.03 9.04
CA ARG A 40 -3.14 -37.65 10.43
C ARG A 40 -1.99 -38.48 11.01
N GLY A 41 -1.98 -39.80 10.79
CA GLY A 41 -0.90 -40.67 11.28
C GLY A 41 0.47 -40.27 10.72
N ASP A 42 0.51 -39.93 9.43
CA ASP A 42 1.73 -39.48 8.76
C ASP A 42 2.23 -38.12 9.26
N LEU A 43 1.34 -37.18 9.58
CA LEU A 43 1.71 -35.83 10.01
C LEU A 43 2.28 -35.77 11.44
N PHE A 44 1.70 -36.54 12.35
CA PHE A 44 1.98 -36.49 13.78
C PHE A 44 2.95 -37.57 14.27
N HIS A 45 3.60 -38.30 13.36
CA HIS A 45 4.63 -39.27 13.71
C HIS A 45 5.83 -38.60 14.42
N ASP A 46 6.28 -39.18 15.54
CA ASP A 46 7.27 -38.59 16.47
C ASP A 46 8.57 -38.17 15.79
N ASP A 47 9.14 -39.06 14.96
CA ASP A 47 10.28 -38.74 14.11
C ASP A 47 9.87 -37.95 12.86
N VAL A 48 10.33 -36.69 12.78
CA VAL A 48 10.07 -35.74 11.68
C VAL A 48 10.60 -36.24 10.35
N ASN A 49 11.73 -36.94 10.37
CA ASN A 49 12.49 -37.30 9.16
C ASN A 49 12.30 -38.76 8.74
N ALA A 50 11.60 -39.59 9.53
CA ALA A 50 11.39 -41.00 9.22
C ALA A 50 10.68 -41.24 7.87
N LEU A 51 9.68 -40.42 7.54
CA LEU A 51 8.83 -40.60 6.35
C LEU A 51 8.65 -39.28 5.57
N PRO A 52 9.72 -38.75 4.93
CA PRO A 52 9.71 -37.40 4.37
C PRO A 52 8.76 -37.25 3.16
N ILE A 53 8.61 -38.30 2.34
CA ILE A 53 7.73 -38.28 1.17
C ILE A 53 6.26 -38.33 1.59
N LEU A 54 5.89 -39.27 2.48
CA LEU A 54 4.53 -39.39 2.98
C LEU A 54 4.10 -38.13 3.73
N LYS A 55 5.00 -37.52 4.50
CA LYS A 55 4.77 -36.23 5.15
C LYS A 55 4.56 -35.10 4.14
N ALA A 56 5.38 -35.01 3.09
CA ALA A 56 5.20 -34.00 2.05
C ALA A 56 3.84 -34.15 1.34
N ASP A 57 3.42 -35.39 1.05
CA ASP A 57 2.11 -35.67 0.44
C ASP A 57 0.96 -35.38 1.41
N ALA A 58 1.11 -35.69 2.70
CA ALA A 58 0.15 -35.36 3.73
C ALA A 58 -0.02 -33.84 3.90
N LEU A 59 1.07 -33.08 3.85
CA LEU A 59 1.01 -31.62 3.84
C LEU A 59 0.35 -31.10 2.57
N LYS A 60 0.75 -31.61 1.39
CA LYS A 60 0.13 -31.25 0.09
C LYS A 60 -1.38 -31.52 0.10
N TYR A 61 -1.80 -32.62 0.70
CA TYR A 61 -3.21 -32.94 0.89
C TYR A 61 -3.92 -31.85 1.71
N VAL A 62 -3.36 -31.47 2.87
CA VAL A 62 -3.90 -30.38 3.69
C VAL A 62 -3.97 -29.07 2.89
N VAL A 63 -2.96 -28.77 2.07
CA VAL A 63 -2.99 -27.60 1.18
C VAL A 63 -4.18 -27.67 0.24
N VAL A 64 -4.33 -28.76 -0.49
CA VAL A 64 -5.34 -28.91 -1.55
C VAL A 64 -6.75 -28.87 -0.97
N PHE A 65 -7.00 -29.56 0.14
CA PHE A 65 -8.33 -29.74 0.72
C PHE A 65 -8.64 -28.79 1.89
N ARG A 66 -7.85 -27.73 2.09
CA ARG A 66 -8.02 -26.79 3.22
C ARG A 66 -9.40 -26.16 3.36
N ASN A 67 -10.17 -26.00 2.28
CA ASN A 67 -11.50 -25.41 2.35
C ASN A 67 -12.56 -26.44 2.80
N GLN A 68 -12.21 -27.72 2.75
CA GLN A 68 -13.04 -28.85 3.12
C GLN A 68 -12.69 -29.38 4.54
N LEU A 69 -11.63 -28.87 5.17
CA LEU A 69 -11.24 -29.26 6.53
C LEU A 69 -11.92 -28.37 7.58
N GLN A 70 -12.20 -28.94 8.75
CA GLN A 70 -12.78 -28.19 9.86
C GLN A 70 -11.77 -27.19 10.47
N PRO A 71 -12.21 -26.10 11.11
CA PRO A 71 -11.34 -25.13 11.77
C PRO A 71 -10.35 -25.73 12.76
N GLU A 72 -10.85 -26.57 13.67
CA GLU A 72 -10.10 -27.17 14.78
C GLU A 72 -9.00 -28.07 14.25
N GLN A 73 -9.34 -28.78 13.18
CA GLN A 73 -8.47 -29.66 12.41
C GLN A 73 -7.30 -28.91 11.75
N LEU A 74 -7.49 -27.66 11.33
CA LEU A 74 -6.45 -26.83 10.74
C LEU A 74 -5.56 -26.21 11.82
N ILE A 75 -6.17 -25.75 12.92
CA ILE A 75 -5.46 -25.21 14.09
C ILE A 75 -4.50 -26.25 14.66
N GLU A 76 -4.95 -27.49 14.80
CA GLU A 76 -4.14 -28.59 15.31
C GLU A 76 -2.89 -28.87 14.46
N ILE A 77 -3.03 -28.86 13.12
CA ILE A 77 -1.89 -29.06 12.21
C ILE A 77 -0.89 -27.91 12.32
N VAL A 78 -1.38 -26.68 12.46
CA VAL A 78 -0.53 -25.50 12.65
C VAL A 78 0.22 -25.58 13.98
N ASN A 79 -0.47 -25.96 15.06
CA ASN A 79 0.11 -26.07 16.40
C ASN A 79 1.13 -27.22 16.51
N ALA A 80 0.94 -28.29 15.73
CA ALA A 80 1.91 -29.37 15.60
C ALA A 80 3.22 -28.96 14.90
N SER A 81 3.26 -27.75 14.33
CA SER A 81 4.20 -27.41 13.26
C SER A 81 5.10 -26.19 13.53
N PRO A 82 6.00 -26.27 14.53
CA PRO A 82 7.34 -25.71 14.36
C PRO A 82 8.09 -26.38 13.18
N LYS A 83 7.73 -27.62 12.83
CA LYS A 83 8.43 -28.51 11.87
C LYS A 83 8.03 -28.33 10.40
N TYR A 84 6.83 -27.83 10.09
CA TYR A 84 6.28 -27.71 8.73
C TYR A 84 5.93 -26.27 8.34
N ALA A 85 6.73 -25.31 8.80
CA ALA A 85 6.48 -23.88 8.75
C ALA A 85 6.18 -23.30 7.34
N ASN A 86 6.54 -24.03 6.27
CA ASN A 86 6.16 -23.73 4.88
C ASN A 86 4.63 -23.78 4.63
N CYS A 87 3.86 -24.48 5.47
CA CYS A 87 2.41 -24.65 5.34
C CYS A 87 1.60 -23.43 5.79
N LEU A 88 2.24 -22.39 6.32
CA LEU A 88 1.56 -21.17 6.73
C LEU A 88 1.44 -20.15 5.60
N SER A 89 1.91 -20.48 4.39
CA SER A 89 1.85 -19.62 3.20
C SER A 89 0.48 -19.61 2.48
N PHE A 90 -0.57 -20.28 2.98
CA PHE A 90 -1.91 -20.33 2.34
C PHE A 90 -2.85 -19.14 2.61
N SER A 91 -3.17 -18.37 1.58
CA SER A 91 -3.88 -17.08 1.64
C SER A 91 -5.30 -17.08 2.24
N LYS A 92 -5.87 -18.25 2.55
CA LYS A 92 -7.26 -18.39 3.03
C LYS A 92 -7.42 -18.88 4.48
N LEU A 93 -6.33 -19.21 5.18
CA LEU A 93 -6.37 -19.55 6.63
C LEU A 93 -6.62 -18.33 7.53
N LYS A 94 -6.66 -17.12 6.96
CA LYS A 94 -6.79 -15.84 7.69
C LYS A 94 -8.07 -15.71 8.52
N ILE A 95 -9.12 -16.46 8.18
CA ILE A 95 -10.42 -16.43 8.88
C ILE A 95 -10.43 -17.38 10.09
N LEU A 96 -9.54 -18.37 10.11
CA LEU A 96 -9.56 -19.49 11.07
C LEU A 96 -8.44 -19.39 12.12
N ILE A 97 -7.35 -18.70 11.77
CA ILE A 97 -6.20 -18.50 12.65
C ILE A 97 -6.26 -17.09 13.24
N ASN A 98 -6.47 -17.01 14.55
CA ASN A 98 -6.41 -15.78 15.35
C ASN A 98 -5.37 -15.92 16.48
N ARG A 99 -5.17 -14.83 17.24
CA ARG A 99 -4.25 -14.77 18.41
C ARG A 99 -4.58 -15.79 19.51
N GLU A 100 -5.82 -16.26 19.57
CA GLU A 100 -6.33 -17.11 20.65
C GLU A 100 -6.08 -18.60 20.37
N ASN A 101 -6.09 -18.99 19.09
CA ASN A 101 -6.08 -20.40 18.69
C ASN A 101 -4.68 -20.93 18.34
N VAL A 102 -3.71 -20.05 18.08
CA VAL A 102 -2.36 -20.45 17.63
C VAL A 102 -1.30 -19.72 18.45
N PRO A 103 -0.34 -20.45 19.07
CA PRO A 103 0.78 -19.84 19.78
C PRO A 103 1.80 -19.31 18.76
N VAL A 104 1.71 -18.00 18.46
CA VAL A 104 2.45 -17.36 17.37
C VAL A 104 3.94 -17.20 17.70
N GLY A 105 4.31 -16.94 18.96
CA GLY A 105 5.69 -16.79 19.40
C GLY A 105 6.60 -17.96 19.02
N PRO A 106 6.30 -19.21 19.44
CA PRO A 106 7.08 -20.40 19.06
C PRO A 106 7.19 -20.60 17.56
N LEU A 107 6.13 -20.25 16.82
CA LEU A 107 6.09 -20.40 15.38
C LEU A 107 7.01 -19.42 14.65
N ILE A 108 7.09 -18.16 15.13
CA ILE A 108 8.04 -17.16 14.64
C ILE A 108 9.48 -17.66 14.84
N VAL A 109 9.79 -18.21 16.01
CA VAL A 109 11.12 -18.77 16.30
C VAL A 109 11.47 -19.92 15.36
N ALA A 110 10.54 -20.84 15.16
CA ALA A 110 10.73 -21.97 14.25
C ALA A 110 10.91 -21.54 12.78
N LEU A 111 10.14 -20.55 12.33
CA LEU A 111 10.30 -19.95 11.00
C LEU A 111 11.67 -19.31 10.81
N PHE A 112 12.19 -18.60 11.83
CA PHE A 112 13.54 -18.06 11.77
C PHE A 112 14.61 -19.15 11.67
N ALA A 113 14.49 -20.22 12.47
CA ALA A 113 15.40 -21.37 12.38
C ALA A 113 15.37 -22.04 11.00
N CYS A 114 14.22 -22.05 10.31
CA CYS A 114 14.12 -22.59 8.95
C CYS A 114 15.01 -21.83 7.94
N PHE A 115 15.24 -20.53 8.11
CA PHE A 115 16.13 -19.77 7.21
C PHE A 115 17.59 -20.21 7.34
N GLU A 116 17.99 -20.79 8.47
CA GLU A 116 19.35 -21.28 8.72
C GLU A 116 19.56 -22.71 8.20
N ALA A 117 18.48 -23.46 7.94
CA ALA A 117 18.55 -24.88 7.57
C ALA A 117 19.20 -25.16 6.21
N SER A 118 19.08 -24.26 5.23
CA SER A 118 19.74 -24.42 3.92
C SER A 118 19.87 -23.10 3.16
N SER A 119 20.78 -23.04 2.19
CA SER A 119 20.93 -21.88 1.29
C SER A 119 19.66 -21.55 0.50
N ARG A 120 18.89 -22.58 0.11
CA ARG A 120 17.60 -22.42 -0.57
C ARG A 120 16.54 -21.86 0.38
N ALA A 121 16.52 -22.30 1.64
CA ALA A 121 15.58 -21.81 2.64
C ALA A 121 15.85 -20.34 2.99
N ARG A 122 17.14 -19.94 3.06
CA ARG A 122 17.57 -18.56 3.36
C ARG A 122 16.89 -17.50 2.48
N ASN A 123 16.70 -17.80 1.19
CA ASN A 123 16.07 -16.89 0.22
C ASN A 123 14.62 -17.26 -0.11
N SER A 124 13.96 -18.08 0.72
CA SER A 124 12.59 -18.53 0.46
C SER A 124 11.57 -17.42 0.74
N HIS A 125 10.93 -16.90 -0.31
CA HIS A 125 9.81 -15.97 -0.15
C HIS A 125 8.57 -16.62 0.49
N TYR A 126 8.45 -17.96 0.45
CA TYR A 126 7.35 -18.68 1.10
C TYR A 126 7.45 -18.63 2.63
N LEU A 127 8.67 -18.78 3.16
CA LEU A 127 8.95 -18.64 4.60
C LEU A 127 8.67 -17.20 5.05
N MET A 128 9.09 -16.21 4.27
CA MET A 128 8.84 -14.82 4.61
C MET A 128 7.34 -14.47 4.58
N LYS A 129 6.58 -15.00 3.61
CA LYS A 129 5.11 -14.88 3.59
C LYS A 129 4.46 -15.49 4.83
N ALA A 130 4.96 -16.64 5.30
CA ALA A 130 4.48 -17.27 6.52
C ALA A 130 4.78 -16.40 7.76
N LEU A 131 6.00 -15.85 7.83
CA LEU A 131 6.41 -14.96 8.91
C LEU A 131 5.59 -13.66 8.95
N MET A 132 5.38 -13.00 7.80
CA MET A 132 4.52 -11.83 7.67
C MET A 132 3.11 -12.07 8.21
N ARG A 133 2.58 -13.29 8.05
CA ARG A 133 1.25 -13.64 8.56
C ARG A 133 1.26 -13.83 10.05
N CYS A 134 2.28 -14.47 10.60
CA CYS A 134 2.47 -14.55 12.05
C CYS A 134 2.49 -13.14 12.66
N PHE A 135 3.20 -12.19 12.04
CA PHE A 135 3.21 -10.80 12.50
C PHE A 135 1.82 -10.14 12.48
N ASN A 136 0.98 -10.42 11.47
CA ASN A 136 -0.38 -9.88 11.42
C ASN A 136 -1.28 -10.35 12.58
N ILE A 137 -0.97 -11.49 13.19
CA ILE A 137 -1.71 -12.08 14.31
C ILE A 137 -0.85 -12.19 15.56
N ILE A 138 0.21 -11.39 15.69
CA ILE A 138 1.12 -11.44 16.83
C ILE A 138 0.38 -11.19 18.15
N ASP A 139 0.60 -12.03 19.16
CA ASP A 139 0.05 -11.85 20.50
C ASP A 139 0.80 -10.75 21.27
N VAL A 140 0.21 -10.28 22.37
CA VAL A 140 0.75 -9.14 23.15
C VAL A 140 2.10 -9.46 23.79
N GLU A 141 2.32 -10.70 24.24
CA GLU A 141 3.56 -11.11 24.90
C GLU A 141 4.72 -11.11 23.89
N THR A 142 4.52 -11.75 22.74
CA THR A 142 5.50 -11.75 21.64
C THR A 142 5.71 -10.33 21.09
N ALA A 143 4.66 -9.50 21.05
CA ALA A 143 4.77 -8.11 20.59
C ALA A 143 5.72 -7.28 21.47
N LYS A 144 5.70 -7.45 22.81
CA LYS A 144 6.62 -6.74 23.72
C LYS A 144 8.08 -7.02 23.43
N SER A 145 8.42 -8.25 23.02
CA SER A 145 9.79 -8.66 22.68
C SER A 145 10.15 -8.47 21.20
N SER A 146 9.36 -7.72 20.43
CA SER A 146 9.55 -7.58 18.97
C SER A 146 10.80 -6.80 18.54
N GLY A 147 11.51 -6.13 19.47
CA GLY A 147 12.81 -5.52 19.19
C GLY A 147 13.82 -6.52 18.59
N GLN A 148 13.94 -7.70 19.20
CA GLN A 148 14.84 -8.77 18.70
C GLN A 148 14.41 -9.30 17.33
N ILE A 149 13.10 -9.28 17.03
CA ILE A 149 12.56 -9.68 15.74
C ILE A 149 12.96 -8.67 14.67
N VAL A 150 12.86 -7.37 14.98
CA VAL A 150 13.33 -6.29 14.09
C VAL A 150 14.83 -6.41 13.85
N ASP A 151 15.64 -6.66 14.88
CA ASP A 151 17.09 -6.81 14.73
C ASP A 151 17.47 -7.98 13.79
N LYS A 152 16.72 -9.10 13.86
CA LYS A 152 16.88 -10.22 12.92
C LYS A 152 16.54 -9.83 11.49
N LEU A 153 15.42 -9.13 11.27
CA LEU A 153 15.03 -8.63 9.95
C LEU A 153 16.04 -7.61 9.41
N ALA A 154 16.54 -6.71 10.26
CA ALA A 154 17.58 -5.74 9.91
C ALA A 154 18.87 -6.44 9.48
N THR A 155 19.25 -7.52 10.16
CA THR A 155 20.40 -8.36 9.75
C THR A 155 20.18 -8.98 8.37
N MET A 156 18.98 -9.51 8.09
CA MET A 156 18.65 -10.04 6.75
C MET A 156 18.76 -8.96 5.66
N ILE A 157 18.30 -7.74 5.94
CA ILE A 157 18.41 -6.60 5.01
C ILE A 157 19.87 -6.19 4.83
N ALA A 158 20.67 -6.12 5.89
CA ALA A 158 22.08 -5.79 5.81
C ALA A 158 22.88 -6.81 4.97
N VAL A 159 22.51 -8.10 5.03
CA VAL A 159 23.08 -9.14 4.16
C VAL A 159 22.65 -8.93 2.71
N ALA A 160 21.38 -8.58 2.47
CA ALA A 160 20.84 -8.30 1.13
C ALA A 160 21.45 -7.04 0.48
N VAL A 161 21.83 -6.03 1.27
CA VAL A 161 22.55 -4.85 0.75
C VAL A 161 23.91 -5.23 0.20
N LYS A 162 24.58 -6.21 0.82
CA LYS A 162 25.93 -6.67 0.41
C LYS A 162 25.90 -7.76 -0.67
N ASN A 163 24.80 -8.51 -0.77
CA ASN A 163 24.69 -9.66 -1.66
C ASN A 163 23.35 -9.65 -2.39
N PRO A 164 23.32 -9.85 -3.71
CA PRO A 164 22.07 -9.91 -4.45
C PRO A 164 21.21 -11.07 -3.94
N VAL A 165 20.00 -10.73 -3.51
CA VAL A 165 18.96 -11.67 -3.09
C VAL A 165 17.81 -11.64 -4.08
N ASP A 166 16.97 -12.67 -4.05
CA ASP A 166 15.74 -12.70 -4.85
C ASP A 166 14.86 -11.46 -4.56
N PRO A 167 14.47 -10.66 -5.56
CA PRO A 167 13.70 -9.43 -5.35
C PRO A 167 12.34 -9.66 -4.67
N VAL A 168 11.71 -10.81 -4.92
CA VAL A 168 10.44 -11.17 -4.30
C VAL A 168 10.65 -11.46 -2.81
N HIS A 169 11.69 -12.21 -2.46
CA HIS A 169 12.07 -12.43 -1.06
C HIS A 169 12.37 -11.10 -0.34
N LEU A 170 13.22 -10.25 -0.91
CA LEU A 170 13.58 -8.95 -0.33
C LEU A 170 12.35 -8.08 -0.07
N HIS A 171 11.44 -8.02 -1.05
CA HIS A 171 10.18 -7.30 -0.90
C HIS A 171 9.37 -7.80 0.31
N TYR A 172 9.25 -9.13 0.47
CA TYR A 172 8.55 -9.69 1.62
C TYR A 172 9.27 -9.45 2.95
N VAL A 173 10.61 -9.31 2.99
CA VAL A 173 11.35 -8.95 4.20
C VAL A 173 10.92 -7.56 4.68
N PHE A 174 10.93 -6.58 3.76
CA PHE A 174 10.52 -5.21 4.07
C PHE A 174 9.03 -5.08 4.40
N GLU A 175 8.15 -5.77 3.70
CA GLU A 175 6.72 -5.76 4.03
C GLU A 175 6.45 -6.47 5.37
N SER A 176 7.20 -7.52 5.71
CA SER A 176 7.11 -8.14 7.05
C SER A 176 7.53 -7.17 8.14
N LEU A 177 8.58 -6.39 7.93
CA LEU A 177 8.98 -5.32 8.84
C LEU A 177 7.90 -4.25 8.99
N CYS A 178 7.30 -3.80 7.88
CA CYS A 178 6.20 -2.81 7.91
C CYS A 178 4.97 -3.34 8.67
N VAL A 179 4.59 -4.61 8.45
CA VAL A 179 3.48 -5.25 9.17
C VAL A 179 3.79 -5.33 10.66
N LEU A 180 5.01 -5.76 11.03
CA LEU A 180 5.42 -5.87 12.42
C LEU A 180 5.34 -4.51 13.12
N ILE A 181 5.94 -3.46 12.53
CA ILE A 181 5.91 -2.08 13.07
C ILE A 181 4.46 -1.66 13.36
N LYS A 182 3.54 -1.83 12.41
CA LYS A 182 2.12 -1.47 12.59
C LYS A 182 1.46 -2.18 13.77
N GLN A 183 1.83 -3.42 14.03
CA GLN A 183 1.21 -4.25 15.06
C GLN A 183 1.78 -3.96 16.46
N VAL A 184 3.05 -3.54 16.54
CA VAL A 184 3.78 -3.48 17.82
C VAL A 184 4.15 -2.06 18.25
N TYR A 185 3.94 -1.05 17.40
CA TYR A 185 4.40 0.33 17.63
C TYR A 185 4.07 0.86 19.03
N THR A 186 2.84 0.65 19.49
CA THR A 186 2.36 1.13 20.80
C THR A 186 2.53 0.11 21.93
N ILE A 187 3.11 -1.05 21.67
CA ILE A 187 3.25 -2.17 22.62
C ILE A 187 4.69 -2.28 23.13
N VAL A 188 5.67 -1.94 22.31
CA VAL A 188 7.09 -2.08 22.64
C VAL A 188 7.57 -0.95 23.55
N ASP A 189 8.04 -1.31 24.73
CA ASP A 189 8.58 -0.36 25.71
C ASP A 189 9.85 0.34 25.18
N GLY A 190 9.85 1.68 25.28
CA GLY A 190 10.91 2.53 24.74
C GLY A 190 10.88 2.70 23.22
N GLY A 191 9.79 2.30 22.56
CA GLY A 191 9.56 2.50 21.12
C GLY A 191 10.26 1.49 20.24
N ILE A 192 9.59 1.06 19.17
CA ILE A 192 10.19 0.19 18.15
C ILE A 192 11.25 0.95 17.31
N ASP A 193 11.17 2.28 17.33
CA ASP A 193 11.98 3.22 16.56
C ASP A 193 13.47 3.01 16.79
N LYS A 194 13.89 2.72 18.04
CA LYS A 194 15.28 2.46 18.41
C LYS A 194 15.94 1.31 17.65
N HIS A 195 15.14 0.34 17.19
CA HIS A 195 15.60 -0.81 16.40
C HIS A 195 15.52 -0.55 14.90
N VAL A 196 14.62 0.32 14.46
CA VAL A 196 14.33 0.56 13.04
C VAL A 196 15.16 1.71 12.46
N VAL A 197 15.41 2.76 13.24
CA VAL A 197 16.18 3.95 12.79
C VAL A 197 17.61 3.58 12.36
N PRO A 198 18.39 2.77 13.11
CA PRO A 198 19.74 2.39 12.68
C PRO A 198 19.75 1.63 11.34
N LEU A 199 18.72 0.85 11.04
CA LEU A 199 18.56 0.17 9.75
C LEU A 199 18.38 1.18 8.61
N ILE A 200 17.53 2.19 8.82
CA ILE A 200 17.30 3.26 7.84
C ILE A 200 18.62 4.00 7.58
N GLU A 201 19.29 4.45 8.64
CA GLU A 201 20.58 5.15 8.55
C GLU A 201 21.65 4.34 7.83
N ASN A 202 21.74 3.03 8.09
CA ASN A 202 22.66 2.14 7.40
C ASN A 202 22.38 2.04 5.90
N ILE A 203 21.10 1.99 5.48
CA ILE A 203 20.71 1.97 4.06
C ILE A 203 21.19 3.25 3.35
N PHE A 204 20.96 4.41 3.97
CA PHE A 204 21.40 5.69 3.41
C PHE A 204 22.92 5.84 3.40
N SER A 205 23.60 5.40 4.46
CA SER A 205 25.07 5.48 4.57
C SER A 205 25.79 4.55 3.58
N SER A 206 25.15 3.44 3.20
CA SER A 206 25.70 2.48 2.24
C SER A 206 25.51 2.89 0.78
N ASP A 207 24.89 4.04 0.50
CA ASP A 207 24.47 4.51 -0.85
C ASP A 207 23.76 3.41 -1.68
N ALA A 208 23.01 2.55 -0.98
CA ALA A 208 22.34 1.41 -1.57
C ALA A 208 21.04 1.87 -2.25
N VAL A 209 21.18 2.43 -3.45
CA VAL A 209 20.10 3.12 -4.20
C VAL A 209 18.83 2.28 -4.30
N ASP A 210 18.94 0.96 -4.48
CA ASP A 210 17.80 0.03 -4.59
C ASP A 210 17.01 -0.15 -3.27
N PHE A 211 17.60 0.22 -2.13
CA PHE A 211 17.05 0.03 -0.79
C PHE A 211 16.45 1.32 -0.20
N ILE A 212 16.88 2.48 -0.69
CA ILE A 212 16.37 3.81 -0.31
C ILE A 212 14.83 3.89 -0.31
N PRO A 213 14.09 3.32 -1.29
CA PRO A 213 12.63 3.41 -1.32
C PRO A 213 11.97 2.73 -0.12
N TYR A 214 12.53 1.60 0.32
CA TYR A 214 12.04 0.88 1.47
C TYR A 214 12.32 1.62 2.78
N ALA A 215 13.51 2.22 2.89
CA ALA A 215 13.85 3.07 4.02
C ALA A 215 12.87 4.25 4.14
N LEU A 216 12.55 4.92 3.03
CA LEU A 216 11.56 6.00 2.99
C LEU A 216 10.14 5.53 3.34
N GLN A 217 9.72 4.36 2.83
CA GLN A 217 8.43 3.76 3.19
C GLN A 217 8.32 3.49 4.70
N ILE A 218 9.39 2.96 5.29
CA ILE A 218 9.44 2.69 6.73
C ILE A 218 9.39 4.01 7.51
N THR A 219 10.15 5.04 7.11
CA THR A 219 10.09 6.35 7.76
C THR A 219 8.67 6.95 7.73
N SER A 220 7.99 6.93 6.57
CA SER A 220 6.59 7.40 6.48
C SER A 220 5.68 6.61 7.42
N LEU A 221 5.85 5.29 7.49
CA LEU A 221 5.07 4.46 8.40
C LEU A 221 5.31 4.83 9.86
N LEU A 222 6.57 5.00 10.27
CA LEU A 222 6.91 5.37 11.64
C LEU A 222 6.30 6.73 12.01
N LEU A 223 6.38 7.71 11.10
CA LEU A 223 5.76 9.03 11.28
C LEU A 223 4.23 8.94 11.44
N ASP A 224 3.56 8.16 10.58
CA ASP A 224 2.12 7.97 10.65
C ASP A 224 1.70 7.33 11.99
N GLN A 225 2.46 6.35 12.48
CA GLN A 225 2.20 5.73 13.78
C GLN A 225 2.45 6.70 14.94
N ALA A 226 3.58 7.41 14.89
CA ALA A 226 3.95 8.41 15.89
C ALA A 226 2.90 9.53 15.98
N GLN A 227 2.38 10.00 14.84
CA GLN A 227 1.30 10.99 14.78
C GLN A 227 -0.02 10.44 15.33
N ALA A 228 -0.40 9.21 14.95
CA ALA A 228 -1.61 8.58 15.47
C ALA A 228 -1.55 8.41 17.00
N GLN A 229 -0.37 8.19 17.57
CA GLN A 229 -0.16 8.14 19.02
C GLN A 229 -0.25 9.53 19.67
N LYS A 230 0.33 10.57 19.05
CA LYS A 230 0.23 11.97 19.52
C LYS A 230 -1.22 12.41 19.65
N LEU A 231 -2.05 12.09 18.64
CA LEU A 231 -3.49 12.40 18.66
C LEU A 231 -4.26 11.69 19.78
N LYS A 232 -3.75 10.56 20.28
CA LYS A 232 -4.32 9.81 21.40
C LYS A 232 -3.76 10.23 22.77
N GLY A 233 -2.96 11.31 22.82
CA GLY A 233 -2.36 11.82 24.06
C GLY A 233 -1.15 11.02 24.56
N GLY A 234 -0.57 10.16 23.74
CA GLY A 234 0.65 9.41 24.09
C GLY A 234 1.93 10.23 23.84
N THR A 235 3.04 9.82 24.49
CA THR A 235 4.39 10.29 24.14
C THR A 235 4.70 9.93 22.70
N SER A 236 5.15 10.90 21.91
CA SER A 236 5.33 10.75 20.47
C SER A 236 6.70 11.28 20.05
N TYR A 237 7.42 10.51 19.23
CA TYR A 237 8.78 10.81 18.77
C TYR A 237 8.81 11.44 17.36
N VAL A 238 7.71 12.06 16.91
CA VAL A 238 7.60 12.64 15.55
C VAL A 238 8.76 13.61 15.27
N ASP A 239 9.13 14.43 16.27
CA ASP A 239 10.19 15.43 16.14
C ASP A 239 11.59 14.79 15.95
N SER A 240 11.80 13.56 16.44
CA SER A 240 13.06 12.83 16.28
C SER A 240 13.36 12.46 14.82
N TYR A 241 12.36 12.51 13.95
CA TYR A 241 12.51 12.28 12.52
C TYR A 241 12.78 13.56 11.71
N LEU A 242 12.76 14.75 12.32
CA LEU A 242 13.06 15.99 11.61
C LEU A 242 14.44 15.99 10.94
N PRO A 243 15.55 15.61 11.60
CA PRO A 243 16.87 15.57 10.96
C PRO A 243 16.91 14.69 9.70
N PHE A 244 16.13 13.61 9.69
CA PHE A 244 15.97 12.76 8.52
C PHE A 244 15.32 13.51 7.35
N PHE A 245 14.26 14.28 7.62
CA PHE A 245 13.62 15.11 6.61
C PHE A 245 14.54 16.19 6.06
N GLU A 246 15.34 16.85 6.91
CA GLU A 246 16.29 17.86 6.45
C GLU A 246 17.29 17.27 5.46
N ASN A 247 17.77 16.06 5.74
CA ASN A 247 18.63 15.31 4.83
C ASN A 247 17.92 14.96 3.52
N LEU A 248 16.66 14.53 3.57
CA LEU A 248 15.85 14.23 2.38
C LEU A 248 15.63 15.47 1.49
N MET A 249 15.56 16.66 2.08
CA MET A 249 15.35 17.92 1.35
C MET A 249 16.62 18.54 0.75
N LYS A 250 17.79 17.90 0.92
CA LYS A 250 19.04 18.35 0.28
C LYS A 250 18.93 18.24 -1.25
N GLU A 251 19.30 19.33 -1.94
CA GLU A 251 19.18 19.45 -3.40
C GLU A 251 19.91 18.32 -4.16
N GLU A 252 21.06 17.89 -3.64
CA GLU A 252 21.91 16.82 -4.20
C GLU A 252 21.16 15.50 -4.44
N LEU A 253 20.22 15.14 -3.54
CA LEU A 253 19.40 13.93 -3.68
C LEU A 253 18.42 14.03 -4.85
N TRP A 254 17.91 15.24 -5.11
CA TRP A 254 16.93 15.52 -6.15
C TRP A 254 17.57 15.92 -7.48
N LEU A 255 18.88 16.13 -7.55
CA LEU A 255 19.62 16.44 -8.78
C LEU A 255 19.94 15.18 -9.60
N ARG A 256 20.30 14.08 -8.95
CA ARG A 256 20.68 12.83 -9.63
C ARG A 256 19.45 12.20 -10.26
N THR A 257 19.38 12.17 -11.60
CA THR A 257 18.30 11.53 -12.37
C THR A 257 18.18 10.03 -12.17
N ALA A 258 19.14 9.37 -11.51
CA ALA A 258 19.01 7.99 -11.02
C ALA A 258 18.30 7.93 -9.65
N ASN A 259 18.47 8.96 -8.81
CA ASN A 259 17.86 9.07 -7.49
C ASN A 259 16.42 9.58 -7.57
N ILE A 260 16.06 10.41 -8.55
CA ILE A 260 14.67 10.87 -8.70
C ILE A 260 13.76 9.67 -9.05
N PRO A 261 14.13 8.75 -9.96
CA PRO A 261 13.50 7.45 -10.15
C PRO A 261 13.80 6.41 -9.05
N ALA A 262 14.91 6.41 -8.34
CA ALA A 262 15.02 5.47 -7.21
C ALA A 262 14.09 5.90 -6.08
N ALA A 263 14.18 7.16 -5.65
CA ALA A 263 13.29 7.80 -4.69
C ALA A 263 11.82 7.84 -5.15
N LEU A 264 11.49 7.97 -6.44
CA LEU A 264 10.10 8.05 -6.93
C LEU A 264 9.61 6.86 -7.78
N LEU A 265 10.47 6.03 -8.38
CA LEU A 265 10.16 5.01 -9.41
C LEU A 265 10.60 3.56 -9.11
N VAL A 266 11.44 3.21 -8.12
CA VAL A 266 11.70 1.78 -7.81
C VAL A 266 10.66 1.27 -6.82
N PHE A 267 9.41 1.27 -7.28
CA PHE A 267 8.22 0.87 -6.55
C PHE A 267 7.51 -0.26 -7.26
N PHE A 268 7.85 -1.49 -6.87
CA PHE A 268 6.98 -2.63 -7.06
C PHE A 268 6.30 -2.99 -5.74
N PHE A 269 4.97 -3.09 -5.85
CA PHE A 269 3.99 -3.62 -4.91
C PHE A 269 3.70 -2.80 -3.64
N LYS A 270 2.49 -2.24 -3.63
CA LYS A 270 1.65 -2.22 -2.42
C LYS A 270 0.79 -3.48 -2.47
N ALA A 271 1.05 -4.41 -1.57
CA ALA A 271 0.09 -5.43 -1.18
C ALA A 271 -0.50 -5.02 0.18
N PHE A 272 -1.61 -4.31 0.21
CA PHE A 272 -2.92 -4.92 0.42
C PHE A 272 -3.18 -5.41 1.85
N SER A 273 -3.58 -4.48 2.72
CA SER A 273 -4.53 -4.81 3.79
C SER A 273 -5.93 -4.95 3.17
N GLY A 274 -6.18 -6.13 2.58
CA GLY A 274 -7.52 -6.69 2.35
C GLY A 274 -8.06 -6.63 0.92
N PHE A 275 -7.97 -7.76 0.18
CA PHE A 275 -8.65 -8.16 -1.10
C PHE A 275 -7.77 -8.52 -2.35
N TYR A 276 -7.56 -9.82 -2.60
CA TYR A 276 -7.31 -10.31 -3.97
C TYR A 276 -8.60 -10.12 -4.79
N SER A 277 -8.69 -9.04 -5.58
CA SER A 277 -9.52 -9.02 -6.81
C SER A 277 -9.15 -7.85 -7.72
N LYS A 278 -8.68 -8.20 -8.92
CA LYS A 278 -8.71 -7.50 -10.22
C LYS A 278 -8.46 -5.98 -10.29
N LYS A 279 -7.55 -5.65 -11.22
CA LYS A 279 -7.14 -4.35 -11.80
C LYS A 279 -6.08 -3.58 -11.01
N THR A 280 -4.83 -3.94 -11.28
CA THR A 280 -3.60 -3.21 -10.97
C THR A 280 -3.53 -1.92 -11.78
N LEU A 281 -3.88 -0.79 -11.16
CA LEU A 281 -3.42 0.54 -11.56
C LEU A 281 -3.31 1.39 -10.29
N GLU A 282 -2.32 2.29 -10.25
CA GLU A 282 -2.02 3.29 -9.20
C GLU A 282 -0.99 2.85 -8.13
N VAL A 283 0.30 2.91 -8.52
CA VAL A 283 1.47 2.38 -7.78
C VAL A 283 2.48 3.48 -7.37
N SER A 284 2.14 4.78 -7.46
CA SER A 284 3.13 5.87 -7.42
C SER A 284 3.27 6.65 -6.08
N HIS A 285 2.74 6.16 -4.94
CA HIS A 285 2.37 7.00 -3.78
C HIS A 285 3.41 7.27 -2.65
N ARG A 286 4.60 6.66 -2.58
CA ARG A 286 5.25 6.47 -1.25
C ARG A 286 6.27 7.51 -0.77
N VAL A 287 7.06 8.17 -1.61
CA VAL A 287 7.91 9.30 -1.13
C VAL A 287 7.10 10.56 -0.90
N LEU A 288 6.04 10.74 -1.69
CA LEU A 288 5.06 11.78 -1.44
C LEU A 288 4.30 11.54 -0.14
N GLN A 289 4.09 10.28 0.27
CA GLN A 289 3.60 9.97 1.61
C GLN A 289 4.53 10.47 2.71
N VAL A 290 5.86 10.35 2.59
CA VAL A 290 6.79 10.91 3.59
C VAL A 290 6.61 12.43 3.69
N VAL A 291 6.62 13.13 2.54
CA VAL A 291 6.44 14.59 2.51
C VAL A 291 5.06 14.99 3.04
N GLU A 292 4.01 14.26 2.68
CA GLU A 292 2.65 14.44 3.17
C GLU A 292 2.55 14.22 4.68
N SER A 293 3.15 13.15 5.22
CA SER A 293 3.21 12.86 6.66
C SER A 293 3.97 13.95 7.42
N PHE A 294 5.08 14.46 6.88
CA PHE A 294 5.81 15.59 7.49
C PHE A 294 5.01 16.89 7.40
N LEU A 295 4.42 17.23 6.26
CA LEU A 295 3.56 18.40 6.11
C LEU A 295 2.35 18.33 7.05
N ARG A 296 1.80 17.13 7.32
CA ARG A 296 0.68 16.93 8.24
C ARG A 296 1.10 17.00 9.71
N SER A 297 2.32 16.62 10.04
CA SER A 297 2.82 16.57 11.43
C SER A 297 3.53 17.84 11.88
N HIS A 298 4.19 18.54 10.97
CA HIS A 298 5.06 19.70 11.22
C HIS A 298 4.76 20.86 10.25
N THR A 299 3.49 21.10 9.94
CA THR A 299 3.06 22.03 8.88
C THR A 299 3.80 23.37 8.90
N GLU A 300 3.79 24.07 10.04
CA GLU A 300 4.42 25.39 10.17
C GLU A 300 5.93 25.35 9.91
N HIS A 301 6.64 24.41 10.54
CA HIS A 301 8.09 24.26 10.38
C HIS A 301 8.46 23.93 8.92
N ILE A 302 7.72 23.00 8.31
CA ILE A 302 8.00 22.51 6.97
C ILE A 302 7.71 23.58 5.93
N LEU A 303 6.57 24.28 6.03
CA LEU A 303 6.22 25.36 5.11
C LEU A 303 7.18 26.55 5.25
N LYS A 304 7.56 26.92 6.48
CA LYS A 304 8.49 28.04 6.71
C LYS A 304 9.88 27.77 6.13
N ASN A 305 10.41 26.57 6.29
CA ASN A 305 11.81 26.27 5.97
C ASN A 305 11.99 25.61 4.58
N TYR A 306 10.99 24.90 4.07
CA TYR A 306 11.15 24.04 2.87
C TYR A 306 10.13 24.29 1.76
N ALA A 307 9.18 25.22 1.89
CA ALA A 307 8.16 25.45 0.86
C ALA A 307 8.76 25.78 -0.52
N ASN A 308 9.85 26.56 -0.58
CA ASN A 308 10.54 26.88 -1.84
C ASN A 308 11.13 25.63 -2.51
N ILE A 309 11.77 24.76 -1.72
CA ILE A 309 12.36 23.51 -2.22
C ILE A 309 11.24 22.58 -2.71
N LEU A 310 10.17 22.44 -1.92
CA LEU A 310 9.00 21.65 -2.26
C LEU A 310 8.32 22.12 -3.56
N LEU A 311 8.17 23.43 -3.75
CA LEU A 311 7.63 24.00 -4.97
C LEU A 311 8.56 23.75 -6.17
N ALA A 312 9.87 23.92 -6.00
CA ALA A 312 10.85 23.63 -7.05
C ALA A 312 10.83 22.16 -7.48
N ILE A 313 10.72 21.22 -6.52
CA ILE A 313 10.53 19.80 -6.79
C ILE A 313 9.25 19.58 -7.61
N PHE A 314 8.12 20.16 -7.19
CA PHE A 314 6.87 20.07 -7.95
C PHE A 314 7.03 20.57 -9.40
N GLN A 315 7.64 21.74 -9.60
CA GLN A 315 7.85 22.33 -10.92
C GLN A 315 8.74 21.45 -11.81
N LYS A 316 9.77 20.82 -11.23
CA LYS A 316 10.62 19.86 -11.93
C LYS A 316 9.86 18.60 -12.35
N LEU A 317 9.03 18.04 -11.45
CA LEU A 317 8.24 16.84 -11.71
C LEU A 317 7.18 17.08 -12.78
N ILE A 318 6.42 18.18 -12.68
CA ILE A 318 5.34 18.49 -13.62
C ILE A 318 5.87 18.85 -15.01
N GLY A 319 7.09 19.40 -15.08
CA GLY A 319 7.79 19.68 -16.34
C GLY A 319 8.15 18.41 -17.13
N SER A 320 8.38 17.29 -16.45
CA SER A 320 8.87 16.04 -17.05
C SER A 320 7.73 15.10 -17.47
N LYS A 321 7.73 14.65 -18.74
CA LYS A 321 6.77 13.62 -19.24
C LYS A 321 6.88 12.28 -18.52
N ALA A 322 8.04 11.97 -17.94
CA ALA A 322 8.24 10.71 -17.22
C ALA A 322 7.74 10.78 -15.77
N LEU A 323 7.75 11.99 -15.17
CA LEU A 323 7.55 12.18 -13.73
C LEU A 323 6.29 12.99 -13.37
N ASP A 324 5.54 13.46 -14.37
CA ASP A 324 4.37 14.33 -14.19
C ASP A 324 3.31 13.75 -13.23
N GLN A 325 3.13 12.44 -13.22
CA GLN A 325 2.26 11.75 -12.26
C GLN A 325 2.62 12.03 -10.81
N HIS A 326 3.91 12.07 -10.47
CA HIS A 326 4.37 12.42 -9.12
C HIS A 326 4.18 13.91 -8.85
N GLY A 327 4.36 14.76 -9.87
CA GLY A 327 4.04 16.19 -9.77
C GLY A 327 2.57 16.42 -9.40
N PHE A 328 1.65 15.71 -10.04
CA PHE A 328 0.22 15.79 -9.71
C PHE A 328 -0.12 15.27 -8.33
N GLN A 329 0.53 14.21 -7.87
CA GLN A 329 0.34 13.71 -6.52
C GLN A 329 0.83 14.72 -5.47
N LEU A 330 2.00 15.34 -5.67
CA LEU A 330 2.50 16.39 -4.79
C LEU A 330 1.58 17.62 -4.80
N ALA A 331 1.07 18.00 -5.98
CA ALA A 331 0.11 19.09 -6.10
C ALA A 331 -1.20 18.80 -5.35
N ASN A 332 -1.70 17.56 -5.39
CA ASN A 332 -2.88 17.17 -4.62
C ASN A 332 -2.66 17.31 -3.11
N THR A 333 -1.46 17.00 -2.62
CA THR A 333 -1.08 17.22 -1.22
C THR A 333 -1.08 18.72 -0.89
N PHE A 334 -0.49 19.54 -1.76
CA PHE A 334 -0.40 20.99 -1.58
C PHE A 334 -1.75 21.70 -1.51
N LEU A 335 -2.82 21.17 -2.13
CA LEU A 335 -4.16 21.75 -2.04
C LEU A 335 -4.59 22.03 -0.59
N ASN A 336 -4.23 21.17 0.38
CA ASN A 336 -4.61 21.35 1.78
C ASN A 336 -3.86 22.51 2.49
N TYR A 337 -2.77 23.00 1.89
CA TYR A 337 -1.84 23.95 2.50
C TYR A 337 -1.82 25.31 1.78
N ILE A 338 -2.57 25.46 0.70
CA ILE A 338 -2.71 26.74 0.00
C ILE A 338 -3.30 27.80 0.94
N GLY A 339 -2.65 28.96 0.99
CA GLY A 339 -3.00 30.07 1.88
C GLY A 339 -2.30 30.03 3.24
N GLN A 340 -1.48 29.00 3.52
CA GLN A 340 -0.65 28.93 4.73
C GLN A 340 0.80 29.42 4.50
N THR A 341 1.14 29.72 3.25
CA THR A 341 2.44 30.28 2.83
C THR A 341 2.26 31.06 1.52
N ASP A 342 3.09 32.09 1.31
CA ASP A 342 3.10 32.87 0.07
C ASP A 342 3.77 32.14 -1.10
N VAL A 343 4.40 30.98 -0.84
CA VAL A 343 5.15 30.22 -1.84
C VAL A 343 4.22 29.24 -2.59
N ILE A 344 3.47 28.43 -1.86
CA ILE A 344 2.58 27.40 -2.42
C ILE A 344 1.18 28.00 -2.62
N THR A 345 1.01 28.66 -3.76
CA THR A 345 -0.23 29.37 -4.15
C THR A 345 -0.92 28.70 -5.34
N GLU A 346 -2.18 29.02 -5.59
CA GLU A 346 -2.93 28.51 -6.74
C GLU A 346 -2.22 28.78 -8.07
N PRO A 347 -1.73 30.00 -8.37
CA PRO A 347 -0.99 30.26 -9.61
C PRO A 347 0.32 29.50 -9.69
N ALA A 348 1.03 29.33 -8.57
CA ALA A 348 2.29 28.57 -8.51
C ALA A 348 2.10 27.09 -8.91
N LEU A 349 0.91 26.52 -8.68
CA LEU A 349 0.56 25.16 -9.10
C LEU A 349 -0.01 25.12 -10.54
N LEU A 350 -0.94 26.03 -10.86
CA LEU A 350 -1.68 26.01 -12.12
C LEU A 350 -0.84 26.46 -13.32
N ILE A 351 0.00 27.48 -13.20
CA ILE A 351 0.78 28.02 -14.33
C ILE A 351 1.71 26.96 -14.95
N PRO A 352 2.54 26.21 -14.17
CA PRO A 352 3.36 25.14 -14.73
C PRO A 352 2.54 24.05 -15.42
N MET A 353 1.37 23.71 -14.88
CA MET A 353 0.47 22.72 -15.49
C MET A 353 -0.13 23.23 -16.80
N LEU A 354 -0.62 24.46 -16.84
CA LEU A 354 -1.19 25.09 -18.04
C LEU A 354 -0.13 25.26 -19.13
N ARG A 355 1.09 25.63 -18.76
CA ARG A 355 2.23 25.66 -19.71
C ARG A 355 2.49 24.28 -20.32
N ARG A 356 2.40 23.22 -19.52
CA ARG A 356 2.48 21.84 -20.02
C ARG A 356 1.33 21.50 -20.96
N VAL A 357 0.09 21.88 -20.62
CA VAL A 357 -1.08 21.73 -21.51
C VAL A 357 -0.85 22.41 -22.86
N GLN A 358 -0.29 23.62 -22.86
CA GLN A 358 -0.08 24.40 -24.07
C GLN A 358 1.04 23.85 -24.96
N PHE A 359 2.22 23.58 -24.38
CA PHE A 359 3.43 23.35 -25.18
C PHE A 359 3.87 21.88 -25.28
N SER A 360 3.47 21.01 -24.35
CA SER A 360 4.00 19.63 -24.32
C SER A 360 3.04 18.60 -23.72
N LYS A 361 1.73 18.77 -23.97
CA LYS A 361 0.69 17.88 -23.46
C LYS A 361 0.88 16.43 -23.93
N THR A 362 0.50 15.51 -23.07
CA THR A 362 0.36 14.08 -23.37
C THR A 362 -1.03 13.65 -22.91
N THR A 363 -1.58 12.56 -23.46
CA THR A 363 -2.89 12.05 -23.04
C THR A 363 -2.92 11.72 -21.54
N LYS A 364 -1.81 11.15 -21.01
CA LYS A 364 -1.65 10.88 -19.57
C LYS A 364 -1.69 12.18 -18.75
N PHE A 365 -0.99 13.21 -19.21
CA PHE A 365 -0.95 14.50 -18.54
C PHE A 365 -2.33 15.17 -18.52
N MET A 366 -3.03 15.20 -19.67
CA MET A 366 -4.37 15.80 -19.77
C MET A 366 -5.36 15.12 -18.84
N LYS A 367 -5.40 13.78 -18.82
CA LYS A 367 -6.19 13.01 -17.86
C LYS A 367 -5.89 13.41 -16.41
N SER A 368 -4.60 13.48 -16.06
CA SER A 368 -4.16 13.77 -14.70
C SER A 368 -4.47 15.22 -14.29
N PHE A 369 -4.41 16.15 -15.25
CA PHE A 369 -4.79 17.55 -15.07
C PHE A 369 -6.29 17.70 -14.81
N VAL A 370 -7.15 17.03 -15.57
CA VAL A 370 -8.60 17.03 -15.33
C VAL A 370 -8.95 16.44 -13.96
N LEU A 371 -8.31 15.33 -13.58
CA LEU A 371 -8.46 14.75 -12.24
C LEU A 371 -8.00 15.71 -11.13
N PHE A 372 -6.89 16.43 -11.36
CA PHE A 372 -6.43 17.46 -10.43
C PHE A 372 -7.43 18.60 -10.29
N LEU A 373 -8.02 19.10 -11.39
CA LEU A 373 -9.05 20.14 -11.34
C LEU A 373 -10.29 19.68 -10.58
N ALA A 374 -10.75 18.44 -10.78
CA ALA A 374 -11.85 17.88 -10.01
C ALA A 374 -11.53 17.83 -8.51
N ARG A 375 -10.31 17.40 -8.14
CA ARG A 375 -9.84 17.40 -6.74
C ARG A 375 -9.70 18.81 -6.18
N PHE A 376 -9.21 19.76 -6.97
CA PHE A 376 -9.12 21.16 -6.59
C PHE A 376 -10.49 21.68 -6.17
N VAL A 377 -11.51 21.45 -6.99
CA VAL A 377 -12.88 21.86 -6.66
C VAL A 377 -13.38 21.21 -5.38
N ILE A 378 -13.12 19.91 -5.18
CA ILE A 378 -13.55 19.19 -3.97
C ILE A 378 -12.90 19.77 -2.70
N VAL A 379 -11.61 20.11 -2.77
CA VAL A 379 -10.82 20.52 -1.58
C VAL A 379 -10.92 22.02 -1.32
N ARG A 380 -10.92 22.85 -2.36
CA ARG A 380 -10.85 24.31 -2.28
C ARG A 380 -12.15 25.02 -2.63
N GLY A 381 -13.10 24.31 -3.24
CA GLY A 381 -14.34 24.88 -3.73
C GLY A 381 -14.21 25.50 -5.13
N VAL A 382 -15.37 25.74 -5.74
CA VAL A 382 -15.47 26.21 -7.13
C VAL A 382 -15.06 27.68 -7.25
N SER A 383 -15.42 28.51 -6.27
CA SER A 383 -15.08 29.94 -6.27
C SER A 383 -13.57 30.17 -6.29
N SER A 384 -12.82 29.40 -5.50
CA SER A 384 -11.35 29.48 -5.49
C SER A 384 -10.75 29.06 -6.84
N LEU A 385 -11.28 28.02 -7.50
CA LEU A 385 -10.80 27.64 -8.82
C LEU A 385 -11.07 28.74 -9.86
N TYR A 386 -12.27 29.32 -9.82
CA TYR A 386 -12.65 30.42 -10.70
C TYR A 386 -11.71 31.62 -10.54
N GLN A 387 -11.53 32.09 -9.29
CA GLN A 387 -10.65 33.23 -8.99
C GLN A 387 -9.20 32.94 -9.38
N ALA A 388 -8.71 31.73 -9.11
CA ALA A 388 -7.36 31.33 -9.47
C ALA A 388 -7.14 31.37 -10.98
N LEU A 389 -8.06 30.81 -11.78
CA LEU A 389 -7.93 30.80 -13.24
C LEU A 389 -8.07 32.20 -13.82
N GLU A 390 -9.06 33.00 -13.38
CA GLU A 390 -9.23 34.38 -13.86
C GLU A 390 -8.08 35.31 -13.46
N SER A 391 -7.42 35.06 -12.33
CA SER A 391 -6.23 35.81 -11.92
C SER A 391 -5.01 35.55 -12.82
N ILE A 392 -4.94 34.38 -13.47
CA ILE A 392 -3.87 34.06 -14.41
C ILE A 392 -4.09 34.81 -15.73
N GLN A 393 -5.32 34.76 -16.25
CA GLN A 393 -5.73 35.48 -17.46
C GLN A 393 -7.26 35.57 -17.51
N THR A 394 -7.80 36.72 -17.90
CA THR A 394 -9.24 36.89 -18.11
C THR A 394 -9.79 35.89 -19.14
N GLY A 395 -10.90 35.22 -18.80
CA GLY A 395 -11.56 34.21 -19.63
C GLY A 395 -10.89 32.83 -19.58
N MET A 396 -9.82 32.66 -18.81
CA MET A 396 -9.13 31.38 -18.63
C MET A 396 -10.06 30.32 -18.02
N TYR A 397 -10.96 30.70 -17.12
CA TYR A 397 -11.90 29.76 -16.51
C TYR A 397 -12.77 29.08 -17.57
N MET A 398 -13.42 29.88 -18.43
CA MET A 398 -14.28 29.36 -19.50
C MET A 398 -13.47 28.54 -20.51
N MET A 399 -12.27 28.98 -20.87
CA MET A 399 -11.40 28.22 -21.77
C MET A 399 -11.05 26.84 -21.18
N VAL A 400 -10.72 26.77 -19.89
CA VAL A 400 -10.42 25.49 -19.22
C VAL A 400 -11.65 24.59 -19.15
N VAL A 401 -12.82 25.13 -18.82
CA VAL A 401 -14.06 24.33 -18.77
C VAL A 401 -14.40 23.78 -20.16
N GLU A 402 -14.52 24.64 -21.16
CA GLU A 402 -14.99 24.25 -22.49
C GLU A 402 -13.95 23.44 -23.28
N LYS A 403 -12.71 23.92 -23.33
CA LYS A 403 -11.69 23.37 -24.24
C LYS A 403 -10.87 22.26 -23.61
N ILE A 404 -10.83 22.17 -22.29
CA ILE A 404 -10.05 21.16 -21.58
C ILE A 404 -10.96 20.15 -20.89
N ILE A 405 -11.77 20.57 -19.91
CA ILE A 405 -12.55 19.64 -19.08
C ILE A 405 -13.55 18.86 -19.94
N ILE A 406 -14.41 19.55 -20.68
CA ILE A 406 -15.44 18.89 -21.50
C ILE A 406 -14.79 17.98 -22.56
N SER A 407 -13.80 18.50 -23.32
CA SER A 407 -13.16 17.72 -24.38
C SER A 407 -12.46 16.46 -23.88
N GLU A 408 -11.82 16.51 -22.72
CA GLU A 408 -11.07 15.35 -22.20
C GLU A 408 -11.98 14.35 -21.47
N LEU A 409 -13.06 14.80 -20.83
CA LEU A 409 -14.02 13.91 -20.18
C LEU A 409 -14.65 12.91 -21.16
N GLU A 410 -14.96 13.33 -22.38
CA GLU A 410 -15.46 12.45 -23.46
C GLU A 410 -14.48 11.29 -23.75
N LYS A 411 -13.18 11.54 -23.65
CA LYS A 411 -12.09 10.60 -23.98
C LYS A 411 -11.70 9.71 -22.80
N MET A 412 -12.02 10.10 -21.57
CA MET A 412 -11.50 9.48 -20.33
C MET A 412 -12.26 8.23 -19.86
N HIS A 413 -13.40 7.87 -20.47
CA HIS A 413 -14.30 6.82 -19.98
C HIS A 413 -13.65 5.42 -19.84
N ASN A 414 -12.72 5.07 -20.73
CA ASN A 414 -12.01 3.78 -20.74
C ASN A 414 -10.66 3.80 -20.02
N THR A 415 -10.10 4.98 -19.73
CA THR A 415 -8.76 5.13 -19.14
C THR A 415 -8.81 5.46 -17.65
N THR A 416 -10.00 5.67 -17.08
CA THR A 416 -10.22 6.01 -15.67
C THR A 416 -10.60 4.80 -14.81
N THR A 417 -10.02 4.73 -13.61
CA THR A 417 -10.40 3.77 -12.56
C THR A 417 -11.74 4.16 -11.93
N TYR A 418 -12.33 3.26 -11.14
CA TYR A 418 -13.60 3.54 -10.46
C TYR A 418 -13.48 4.74 -9.52
N GLU A 419 -12.38 4.83 -8.76
CA GLU A 419 -12.12 5.96 -7.85
C GLU A 419 -11.90 7.27 -8.61
N GLU A 420 -11.15 7.24 -9.70
CA GLU A 420 -10.96 8.42 -10.57
C GLU A 420 -12.28 8.94 -11.13
N LYS A 421 -13.18 8.04 -11.56
CA LYS A 421 -14.53 8.42 -12.01
C LYS A 421 -15.34 9.09 -10.91
N ARG A 422 -15.31 8.53 -9.70
CA ARG A 422 -15.99 9.09 -8.53
C ARG A 422 -15.50 10.51 -8.23
N ILE A 423 -14.19 10.75 -8.30
CA ILE A 423 -13.59 12.08 -8.13
C ILE A 423 -14.09 13.06 -9.20
N CYS A 424 -14.06 12.68 -10.47
CA CYS A 424 -14.59 13.52 -11.55
C CYS A 424 -16.08 13.84 -11.34
N CYS A 425 -16.90 12.83 -11.02
CA CYS A 425 -18.33 13.03 -10.81
C CYS A 425 -18.60 14.01 -9.67
N VAL A 426 -17.98 13.82 -8.50
CA VAL A 426 -18.19 14.72 -7.35
C VAL A 426 -17.67 16.12 -7.65
N GLY A 427 -16.44 16.24 -8.17
CA GLY A 427 -15.82 17.54 -8.43
C GLY A 427 -16.56 18.35 -9.49
N PHE A 428 -16.97 17.72 -10.59
CA PHE A 428 -17.69 18.43 -11.66
C PHE A 428 -19.18 18.59 -11.39
N ALA A 429 -19.81 17.76 -10.55
CA ALA A 429 -21.14 18.04 -10.03
C ALA A 429 -21.14 19.31 -9.16
N ASN A 430 -20.15 19.47 -8.28
CA ASN A 430 -19.98 20.70 -7.51
C ASN A 430 -19.74 21.91 -8.42
N LEU A 431 -18.87 21.75 -9.43
CA LEU A 431 -18.63 22.79 -10.43
C LEU A 431 -19.94 23.23 -11.08
N LEU A 432 -20.73 22.29 -11.62
CA LEU A 432 -22.01 22.59 -12.27
C LEU A 432 -23.01 23.26 -11.32
N ALA A 433 -23.07 22.83 -10.06
CA ALA A 433 -24.01 23.38 -9.09
C ALA A 433 -23.70 24.84 -8.71
N GLU A 434 -22.41 25.21 -8.63
CA GLU A 434 -21.99 26.52 -8.11
C GLU A 434 -21.60 27.54 -9.21
N THR A 435 -21.49 27.15 -10.48
CA THR A 435 -21.17 28.07 -11.58
C THR A 435 -22.28 28.31 -12.59
N VAL A 436 -23.53 27.91 -12.33
CA VAL A 436 -24.66 28.20 -13.24
C VAL A 436 -24.70 29.67 -13.65
N ASP A 437 -24.53 30.59 -12.68
CA ASP A 437 -24.52 32.03 -12.93
C ASP A 437 -23.27 32.52 -13.68
N LYS A 438 -22.13 31.84 -13.47
CA LYS A 438 -20.82 32.21 -14.04
C LYS A 438 -20.57 31.63 -15.43
N LEU A 439 -21.33 30.58 -15.81
CA LEU A 439 -21.30 29.95 -17.12
C LEU A 439 -22.21 30.66 -18.13
N GLY A 440 -22.89 31.74 -17.72
CA GLY A 440 -23.69 32.59 -18.62
C GLY A 440 -25.09 32.03 -18.94
N PHE A 441 -25.63 31.10 -18.14
CA PHE A 441 -26.97 30.54 -18.36
C PHE A 441 -28.12 31.38 -17.77
N VAL A 442 -27.88 32.64 -17.40
CA VAL A 442 -28.88 33.47 -16.69
C VAL A 442 -29.90 34.16 -17.60
N ASP A 443 -29.76 34.13 -18.93
CA ASP A 443 -30.71 34.78 -19.86
C ASP A 443 -31.50 33.79 -20.73
N SER A 444 -32.21 32.82 -20.12
CA SER A 444 -33.27 32.07 -20.82
C SER A 444 -34.27 31.38 -19.88
N CYS A 445 -34.92 32.16 -19.02
CA CYS A 445 -36.26 31.87 -18.51
C CYS A 445 -37.10 33.14 -18.42
#